data_AF-A0A0R0D2L9-F1
#
_entry.id   AF-A0A0R0D2L9-F1
#
_cell.length_a   1.000
_cell.length_b   1.000
_cell.length_c   1.000
_cell.angle_alpha   90.00
_cell.angle_beta   90.00
_cell.angle_gamma   90.00
#
_symmetry.space_group_name_H-M   'P 1'
#
loop_
_entity.id
_entity.type
_entity.pdbx_description
1 polymer ?
#
loop_
_entity_poly.entity_id
_entity_poly.type
_entity_poly.pdbx_seq_one_letter_code
_entity_poly.pdbx_strand_id
1 'polypeptide(L)'
;MSARVAKTAGEVILDPLKGWERVELRSDWPWPLLALAFATAMAWTTYYANVDLAWLQDHLLAGHSELQGRELEFMRNLLGRTLLTVMSVASSLLVGGAFLLLTAAWLKVVARTRRSDPYVKWVGRAAWLTVPETVMLLMMALRCAIADTSNLPPELSNPLSIAQLTGIGVGSRWLSLAGSVGVQSFWTIALCAAGLRHWLGMGWVRALSIALAPALLLYGAWAMGIALGATQ
;
A
#
# COMPACT_ATOMS: atom_id res chain seq x y z
N MET A 1 4.63 20.80 -7.90
CA MET A 1 5.32 20.32 -6.67
C MET A 1 6.50 21.26 -6.41
N SER A 2 6.58 21.93 -5.25
CA SER A 2 7.73 22.82 -5.01
C SER A 2 9.01 21.98 -4.85
N ALA A 3 10.15 22.42 -5.39
CA ALA A 3 11.45 21.73 -5.30
C ALA A 3 11.83 21.32 -3.85
N ARG A 4 11.24 22.00 -2.87
CA ARG A 4 11.39 21.77 -1.43
C ARG A 4 10.79 20.44 -0.96
N VAL A 5 9.60 20.08 -1.45
CA VAL A 5 8.92 18.83 -1.08
C VAL A 5 9.65 17.63 -1.66
N ALA A 6 10.14 17.75 -2.90
CA ALA A 6 10.99 16.74 -3.54
C ALA A 6 12.26 16.49 -2.72
N LYS A 7 12.90 17.56 -2.23
CA LYS A 7 14.10 17.45 -1.38
C LYS A 7 13.79 16.75 -0.04
N THR A 8 12.67 17.07 0.61
CA THR A 8 12.27 16.39 1.85
C THR A 8 11.98 14.91 1.61
N ALA A 9 11.27 14.55 0.53
CA ALA A 9 11.02 13.16 0.17
C ALA A 9 12.33 12.40 -0.10
N GLY A 10 13.24 13.00 -0.88
CA GLY A 10 14.55 12.42 -1.18
C GLY A 10 15.38 12.17 0.07
N GLU A 11 15.29 13.03 1.08
CA GLU A 11 16.00 12.82 2.33
C GLU A 11 15.31 11.86 3.29
N VAL A 12 13.99 11.84 3.36
CA VAL A 12 13.27 10.77 4.08
C VAL A 12 13.66 9.40 3.52
N ILE A 13 13.87 9.30 2.20
CA ILE A 13 14.32 8.09 1.50
C ILE A 13 15.80 7.77 1.79
N LEU A 14 16.71 8.75 1.64
CA LEU A 14 18.16 8.51 1.62
C LEU A 14 18.85 8.71 2.97
N ASP A 15 18.34 9.60 3.81
CA ASP A 15 18.85 9.91 5.14
C ASP A 15 17.68 10.14 6.11
N PRO A 16 17.00 9.06 6.54
CA PRO A 16 15.72 9.16 7.21
C PRO A 16 15.78 9.97 8.49
N LEU A 17 16.91 10.00 9.21
CA LEU A 17 17.06 10.80 10.42
C LEU A 17 17.02 12.30 10.12
N LYS A 18 17.77 12.77 9.10
CA LYS A 18 17.70 14.17 8.65
C LYS A 18 16.35 14.50 8.01
N GLY A 19 15.75 13.54 7.32
CA GLY A 19 14.39 13.64 6.79
C GLY A 19 13.38 13.94 7.89
N TRP A 20 13.43 13.19 9.00
CA TRP A 20 12.51 13.37 10.12
C TRP A 20 12.67 14.71 10.84
N GLU A 21 13.90 15.21 10.98
CA GLU A 21 14.15 16.55 11.54
C GLU A 21 13.44 17.63 10.73
N ARG A 22 13.48 17.55 9.39
CA ARG A 22 12.74 18.48 8.53
C ARG A 22 11.24 18.35 8.59
N VAL A 23 10.74 17.12 8.70
CA VAL A 23 9.30 16.86 8.85
C VAL A 23 8.78 17.47 10.15
N GLU A 24 9.58 17.49 11.22
CA GLU A 24 9.19 18.13 12.48
C GLU A 24 9.20 19.67 12.41
N LEU A 25 10.11 20.24 11.63
CA LEU A 25 10.26 21.69 11.49
C LEU A 25 9.20 22.32 10.54
N ARG A 26 8.44 21.53 9.77
CA ARG A 26 7.59 22.03 8.68
C ARG A 26 6.21 21.38 8.65
N SER A 27 5.18 22.17 8.34
CA SER A 27 3.79 21.70 8.18
C SER A 27 3.47 21.26 6.74
N ASP A 28 4.35 20.47 6.11
CA ASP A 28 4.21 20.00 4.72
C ASP A 28 3.51 18.62 4.63
N TRP A 29 2.73 18.25 5.64
CA TRP A 29 2.15 16.92 5.79
C TRP A 29 1.11 16.48 4.74
N PRO A 30 0.33 17.33 4.05
CA PRO A 30 -0.63 16.85 3.07
C PRO A 30 0.04 16.45 1.74
N TRP A 31 1.25 16.95 1.46
CA TRP A 31 1.95 16.67 0.20
C TRP A 31 2.23 15.19 -0.07
N PRO A 32 2.76 14.38 0.87
CA PRO A 32 2.92 12.95 0.65
C PRO A 32 1.58 12.23 0.38
N LEU A 33 0.46 12.72 0.92
CA LEU A 33 -0.87 12.14 0.65
C LEU A 33 -1.39 12.49 -0.73
N LEU A 34 -1.18 13.73 -1.18
CA LEU A 34 -1.51 14.13 -2.54
C LEU A 34 -0.66 13.37 -3.56
N ALA A 35 0.62 13.16 -3.26
CA ALA A 35 1.51 12.36 -4.09
C ALA A 35 1.07 10.89 -4.15
N LEU A 36 0.71 10.31 -3.00
CA LEU A 36 0.14 8.96 -2.94
C LEU A 36 -1.15 8.87 -3.76
N ALA A 37 -2.09 9.79 -3.56
CA ALA A 37 -3.38 9.77 -4.26
C ALA A 37 -3.20 9.87 -5.78
N PHE A 38 -2.29 10.74 -6.22
CA PHE A 38 -1.93 10.85 -7.63
C PHE A 38 -1.29 9.55 -8.16
N ALA A 39 -0.34 8.98 -7.43
CA ALA A 39 0.32 7.73 -7.83
C ALA A 39 -0.67 6.56 -7.89
N THR A 40 -1.60 6.45 -6.94
CA THR A 40 -2.66 5.44 -6.92
C THR A 40 -3.57 5.57 -8.15
N ALA A 41 -4.04 6.79 -8.44
CA ALA A 41 -4.87 7.03 -9.61
C ALA A 41 -4.11 6.69 -10.90
N MET A 42 -2.86 7.13 -11.01
CA MET A 42 -2.02 6.85 -12.18
C MET A 42 -1.78 5.34 -12.37
N ALA A 43 -1.40 4.62 -11.30
CA ALA A 43 -1.14 3.19 -11.36
C ALA A 43 -2.36 2.39 -11.83
N TRP A 44 -3.51 2.59 -11.20
CA TRP A 44 -4.71 1.84 -11.55
C TRP A 44 -5.28 2.25 -12.91
N THR A 45 -5.28 3.53 -13.26
CA THR A 45 -5.75 3.97 -14.59
C THR A 45 -4.85 3.41 -15.70
N THR A 46 -3.52 3.41 -15.54
CA THR A 46 -2.62 2.81 -16.52
C THR A 46 -2.77 1.28 -16.58
N TYR A 47 -2.92 0.61 -15.43
CA TYR A 47 -3.18 -0.83 -15.39
C TYR A 47 -4.46 -1.19 -16.16
N TYR A 48 -5.59 -0.58 -15.78
CA TYR A 48 -6.87 -0.84 -16.43
C TYR A 48 -6.95 -0.28 -17.83
N ALA A 49 -6.04 0.57 -18.31
CA ALA A 49 -5.97 0.98 -19.70
C ALA A 49 -5.30 -0.08 -20.60
N ASN A 50 -4.37 -0.87 -20.05
CA ASN A 50 -3.57 -1.82 -20.82
C ASN A 50 -4.04 -3.28 -20.67
N VAL A 51 -4.71 -3.63 -19.57
CA VAL A 51 -5.21 -5.00 -19.35
C VAL A 51 -6.32 -5.37 -20.34
N ASP A 52 -6.33 -6.63 -20.78
CA ASP A 52 -7.45 -7.21 -21.52
C ASP A 52 -8.64 -7.38 -20.57
N LEU A 53 -9.73 -6.66 -20.87
CA LEU A 53 -10.92 -6.67 -20.01
C LEU A 53 -11.64 -8.01 -20.05
N ALA A 54 -11.69 -8.69 -21.20
CA ALA A 54 -12.38 -9.97 -21.32
C ALA A 54 -11.64 -11.03 -20.50
N TRP A 55 -10.31 -11.08 -20.64
CA TRP A 55 -9.48 -11.95 -19.81
C TRP A 55 -9.62 -11.63 -18.32
N LEU A 56 -9.61 -10.35 -17.95
CA LEU A 56 -9.73 -9.95 -16.54
C LEU A 56 -11.10 -10.29 -15.95
N GLN A 57 -12.19 -10.12 -16.72
CA GLN A 57 -13.53 -10.53 -16.29
C GLN A 57 -13.58 -12.04 -16.05
N ASP A 58 -13.02 -12.83 -16.96
CA ASP A 58 -12.96 -14.28 -16.79
C ASP A 58 -12.09 -14.66 -15.57
N HIS A 59 -10.99 -13.94 -15.34
CA HIS A 59 -10.14 -14.13 -14.17
C HIS A 59 -10.87 -13.84 -12.85
N LEU A 60 -11.63 -12.74 -12.78
CA LEU A 60 -12.41 -12.36 -11.59
C LEU A 60 -13.61 -13.29 -11.35
N LEU A 61 -14.19 -13.85 -12.41
CA LEU A 61 -15.35 -14.73 -12.34
C LEU A 61 -14.97 -16.21 -12.24
N ALA A 62 -13.69 -16.57 -12.39
CA ALA A 62 -13.23 -17.96 -12.37
C ALA A 62 -13.60 -18.74 -11.09
N GLY A 63 -13.82 -18.04 -9.97
CA GLY A 63 -14.26 -18.63 -8.70
C GLY A 63 -15.78 -18.82 -8.56
N HIS A 64 -16.59 -18.34 -9.51
CA HIS A 64 -18.05 -18.30 -9.41
C HIS A 64 -18.72 -19.20 -10.45
N SER A 65 -18.47 -20.51 -10.33
CA SER A 65 -18.98 -21.54 -11.26
C SER A 65 -20.51 -21.68 -11.28
N GLU A 66 -21.17 -21.16 -10.26
CA GLU A 66 -22.62 -21.14 -10.07
C GLU A 66 -23.35 -20.14 -10.98
N LEU A 67 -22.64 -19.14 -11.51
CA LEU A 67 -23.22 -18.13 -12.39
C LEU A 67 -23.38 -18.68 -13.80
N GLN A 68 -24.61 -18.72 -14.31
CA GLN A 68 -24.90 -19.22 -15.66
C GLN A 68 -25.80 -18.28 -16.47
N GLY A 69 -25.59 -18.29 -17.79
CA GLY A 69 -26.40 -17.56 -18.76
C GLY A 69 -26.48 -16.06 -18.47
N ARG A 70 -27.71 -15.57 -18.25
CA ARG A 70 -28.02 -14.14 -18.14
C ARG A 70 -27.37 -13.45 -16.93
N GLU A 71 -27.16 -14.17 -15.82
CA GLU A 71 -26.54 -13.63 -14.61
C GLU A 71 -25.04 -13.38 -14.83
N LEU A 72 -24.36 -14.30 -15.52
CA LEU A 72 -22.95 -14.15 -15.87
C LEU A 72 -22.72 -12.96 -16.82
N GLU A 73 -23.55 -12.82 -17.84
CA GLU A 73 -23.49 -11.68 -18.76
C GLU A 73 -23.77 -10.35 -18.05
N PHE A 74 -24.73 -10.32 -17.13
CA PHE A 74 -25.00 -9.14 -16.31
C PHE A 74 -23.78 -8.78 -15.46
N MET A 75 -23.15 -9.75 -14.79
CA MET A 75 -21.95 -9.51 -13.99
C MET A 75 -20.75 -9.05 -14.83
N ARG A 76 -20.54 -9.62 -16.01
CA ARG A 76 -19.51 -9.13 -16.97
C ARG A 76 -19.77 -7.67 -17.36
N ASN A 77 -21.00 -7.30 -17.64
CA ASN A 77 -21.35 -5.92 -17.97
C ASN A 77 -21.15 -4.95 -16.79
N LEU A 78 -21.39 -5.41 -15.56
CA LEU A 78 -21.07 -4.63 -14.35
C LEU A 78 -19.55 -4.45 -14.18
N LEU A 79 -18.75 -5.48 -14.45
CA LEU A 79 -17.28 -5.47 -14.41
C LEU A 79 -16.67 -4.71 -15.62
N GLY A 80 -17.23 -3.55 -15.94
CA GLY A 80 -16.70 -2.65 -16.95
C GLY A 80 -15.43 -1.93 -16.47
N ARG A 81 -14.56 -1.58 -17.43
CA ARG A 81 -13.27 -0.91 -17.18
C ARG A 81 -13.37 0.31 -16.27
N THR A 82 -14.35 1.18 -16.51
CA THR A 82 -14.58 2.39 -15.70
C THR A 82 -14.90 2.05 -14.26
N LEU A 83 -15.82 1.11 -14.03
CA LEU A 83 -16.22 0.73 -12.67
C LEU A 83 -15.05 0.10 -11.92
N LEU A 84 -14.34 -0.85 -12.56
CA LEU A 84 -13.17 -1.50 -11.97
C LEU A 84 -12.07 -0.49 -11.60
N THR A 85 -11.80 0.47 -12.49
CA THR A 85 -10.81 1.53 -12.22
C THR A 85 -11.23 2.39 -11.02
N VAL A 86 -12.47 2.90 -11.02
CA VAL A 86 -12.98 3.75 -9.94
C VAL A 86 -13.00 3.01 -8.62
N MET A 87 -13.49 1.77 -8.61
CA MET A 87 -13.55 0.94 -7.40
C MET A 87 -12.15 0.62 -6.87
N SER A 88 -11.18 0.31 -7.73
CA SER A 88 -9.81 0.02 -7.29
C SER A 88 -9.10 1.24 -6.73
N VAL A 89 -9.28 2.42 -7.36
CA VAL A 89 -8.74 3.68 -6.84
C VAL A 89 -9.41 4.03 -5.51
N ALA A 90 -10.75 3.97 -5.44
CA ALA A 90 -11.50 4.31 -4.24
C ALA A 90 -11.16 3.36 -3.07
N SER A 91 -11.14 2.05 -3.31
CA SER A 91 -10.81 1.05 -2.28
C SER A 91 -9.36 1.21 -1.80
N SER A 92 -8.40 1.42 -2.71
CA SER A 92 -6.99 1.64 -2.35
C SER A 92 -6.81 2.88 -1.48
N LEU A 93 -7.50 3.99 -1.81
CA LEU A 93 -7.43 5.22 -1.02
C LEU A 93 -8.15 5.09 0.33
N LEU A 94 -9.28 4.39 0.38
CA LEU A 94 -10.01 4.15 1.62
C LEU A 94 -9.21 3.27 2.57
N VAL A 95 -8.71 2.13 2.09
CA VAL A 95 -7.91 1.19 2.88
C VAL A 95 -6.59 1.83 3.30
N GLY A 96 -5.89 2.48 2.38
CA GLY A 96 -4.64 3.19 2.67
C GLY A 96 -4.83 4.33 3.67
N GLY A 97 -5.91 5.10 3.54
CA GLY A 97 -6.28 6.16 4.47
C GLY A 97 -6.63 5.64 5.86
N ALA A 98 -7.42 4.55 5.94
CA ALA A 98 -7.75 3.89 7.20
C ALA A 98 -6.49 3.35 7.90
N PHE A 99 -5.60 2.70 7.15
CA PHE A 99 -4.33 2.20 7.67
C PHE A 99 -3.41 3.31 8.17
N LEU A 100 -3.37 4.46 7.47
CA LEU A 100 -2.63 5.63 7.93
C LEU A 100 -3.17 6.17 9.25
N LEU A 101 -4.49 6.31 9.37
CA LEU A 101 -5.12 6.78 10.61
C LEU A 101 -4.87 5.80 11.75
N LEU A 102 -4.97 4.50 11.49
CA LEU A 102 -4.65 3.46 12.47
C LEU A 102 -3.17 3.56 12.90
N THR A 103 -2.25 3.76 11.96
CA THR A 103 -0.82 3.95 12.25
C THR A 103 -0.58 5.20 13.08
N ALA A 104 -1.23 6.32 12.75
CA ALA A 104 -1.14 7.56 13.54
C ALA A 104 -1.68 7.36 14.97
N ALA A 105 -2.77 6.62 15.14
CA ALA A 105 -3.36 6.31 16.44
C ALA A 105 -2.41 5.42 17.26
N TRP A 106 -1.86 4.38 16.64
CA TRP A 106 -0.85 3.50 17.23
C TRP A 106 0.37 4.30 17.72
N LEU A 107 0.95 5.14 16.86
CA LEU A 107 2.12 5.96 17.21
C LEU A 107 1.82 6.92 18.36
N LYS A 108 0.62 7.52 18.39
CA LYS A 108 0.18 8.38 19.50
C LYS A 108 0.10 7.61 20.81
N VAL A 109 -0.44 6.39 20.80
CA VAL A 109 -0.52 5.53 22.00
C VAL A 109 0.86 5.18 22.52
N VAL A 110 1.77 4.75 21.63
CA VAL A 110 3.16 4.44 21.96
C VAL A 110 3.88 5.66 22.56
N ALA A 111 3.67 6.83 21.97
CA ALA A 111 4.35 8.05 22.36
C ALA A 111 3.76 8.73 23.61
N ARG A 112 2.61 8.28 24.11
CA ARG A 112 1.82 8.95 25.17
C ARG A 112 2.62 9.26 26.43
N THR A 113 3.61 8.44 26.77
CA THR A 113 4.45 8.63 27.97
C THR A 113 5.61 9.60 27.77
N ARG A 114 5.95 9.95 26.53
CA ARG A 114 7.11 10.81 26.19
C ARG A 114 6.72 12.11 25.49
N ARG A 115 5.58 12.14 24.78
CA ARG A 115 5.11 13.29 24.00
C ARG A 115 3.60 13.45 24.10
N SER A 116 3.15 14.69 24.28
CA SER A 116 1.73 15.06 24.27
C SER A 116 1.35 15.83 23.00
N ASP A 117 1.88 15.40 21.84
CA ASP A 117 1.54 16.03 20.56
C ASP A 117 0.09 15.71 20.14
N PRO A 118 -0.64 16.69 19.54
CA PRO A 118 -1.99 16.49 19.04
C PRO A 118 -2.03 15.43 17.92
N TYR A 119 -3.19 14.79 17.73
CA TYR A 119 -3.36 13.69 16.77
C TYR A 119 -2.95 14.08 15.33
N VAL A 120 -3.25 15.30 14.90
CA VAL A 120 -2.91 15.80 13.55
C VAL A 120 -1.40 15.76 13.26
N LYS A 121 -0.53 15.96 14.27
CA LYS A 121 0.92 15.82 14.09
C LYS A 121 1.33 14.38 13.83
N TRP A 122 0.65 13.41 14.45
CA TRP A 122 0.88 11.98 14.21
C TRP A 122 0.36 11.55 12.85
N VAL A 123 -0.77 12.10 12.40
CA VAL A 123 -1.26 11.95 11.02
C VAL A 123 -0.21 12.48 10.04
N GLY A 124 0.38 13.65 10.32
CA GLY A 124 1.40 14.19 9.44
C GLY A 124 2.70 13.38 9.41
N ARG A 125 3.12 12.81 10.54
CA ARG A 125 4.23 11.85 10.58
C ARG A 125 3.92 10.58 9.80
N ALA A 126 2.72 10.02 9.99
CA ALA A 126 2.26 8.82 9.30
C ALA A 126 2.11 9.04 7.79
N ALA A 127 1.75 10.26 7.36
CA ALA A 127 1.69 10.61 5.95
C ALA A 127 3.04 10.46 5.25
N TRP A 128 4.16 10.81 5.87
CA TRP A 128 5.49 10.60 5.28
C TRP A 128 5.90 9.12 5.20
N LEU A 129 5.23 8.22 5.93
CA LEU A 129 5.44 6.78 5.84
C LEU A 129 4.84 6.17 4.55
N THR A 130 4.01 6.91 3.81
CA THR A 130 3.44 6.47 2.52
C THR A 130 4.35 6.72 1.33
N VAL A 131 5.51 7.36 1.53
CA VAL A 131 6.45 7.67 0.46
C VAL A 131 6.96 6.40 -0.25
N PRO A 132 7.38 5.31 0.44
CA PRO A 132 7.77 4.07 -0.24
C PRO A 132 6.67 3.48 -1.11
N GLU A 133 5.42 3.49 -0.62
CA GLU A 133 4.25 3.03 -1.36
C GLU A 133 4.02 3.86 -2.63
N THR A 134 4.17 5.18 -2.51
CA THR A 134 4.07 6.10 -3.66
C THR A 134 5.08 5.72 -4.75
N VAL A 135 6.32 5.42 -4.38
CA VAL A 135 7.36 5.00 -5.34
C VAL A 135 6.96 3.69 -6.03
N MET A 136 6.41 2.71 -5.30
CA MET A 136 5.98 1.45 -5.91
C MET A 136 4.81 1.61 -6.87
N LEU A 137 3.83 2.43 -6.53
CA LEU A 137 2.69 2.70 -7.41
C LEU A 137 3.15 3.38 -8.72
N LEU A 138 4.12 4.28 -8.64
CA LEU A 138 4.73 4.87 -9.84
C LEU A 138 5.48 3.81 -10.68
N MET A 139 6.17 2.87 -10.03
CA MET A 139 6.82 1.74 -10.73
C MET A 139 5.81 0.79 -11.37
N MET A 140 4.69 0.51 -10.70
CA MET A 140 3.57 -0.26 -11.26
C MET A 140 3.00 0.45 -12.50
N ALA A 141 2.75 1.75 -12.42
CA ALA A 141 2.27 2.54 -13.55
C ALA A 141 3.25 2.46 -14.74
N LEU A 142 4.54 2.65 -14.47
CA LEU A 142 5.60 2.56 -15.48
C LEU A 142 5.67 1.18 -16.14
N ARG A 143 5.57 0.11 -15.34
CA ARG A 143 5.51 -1.27 -15.84
C ARG A 143 4.32 -1.47 -16.77
N CYS A 144 3.13 -1.04 -16.36
CA CYS A 144 1.92 -1.19 -17.18
C CYS A 144 1.96 -0.38 -18.47
N ALA A 145 2.73 0.73 -18.50
CA ALA A 145 2.89 1.56 -19.69
C ALA A 145 3.89 1.00 -20.72
N ILE A 146 4.88 0.21 -20.29
CA ILE A 146 6.00 -0.21 -21.14
C ILE A 146 5.96 -1.71 -21.47
N ALA A 147 5.49 -2.54 -20.53
CA ALA A 147 5.45 -3.98 -20.69
C ALA A 147 4.07 -4.47 -21.16
N ASP A 148 4.04 -5.61 -21.85
CA ASP A 148 2.79 -6.30 -22.12
C ASP A 148 2.20 -6.81 -20.79
N THR A 149 1.08 -6.20 -20.40
CA THR A 149 0.34 -6.48 -19.16
C THR A 149 -1.09 -6.92 -19.43
N SER A 150 -1.38 -7.33 -20.67
CA SER A 150 -2.70 -7.77 -21.13
C SER A 150 -3.34 -8.80 -20.20
N ASN A 151 -2.55 -9.78 -19.73
CA ASN A 151 -3.00 -10.89 -18.88
C ASN A 151 -2.36 -10.85 -17.48
N LEU A 152 -2.12 -9.67 -16.92
CA LEU A 152 -1.51 -9.52 -15.60
C LEU A 152 -2.58 -9.42 -14.50
N PRO A 153 -2.66 -10.35 -13.53
CA PRO A 153 -3.57 -10.23 -12.40
C PRO A 153 -3.28 -8.99 -11.54
N PRO A 154 -4.30 -8.36 -10.92
CA PRO A 154 -4.11 -7.20 -10.04
C PRO A 154 -3.12 -7.45 -8.89
N GLU A 155 -3.12 -8.65 -8.30
CA GLU A 155 -2.25 -9.05 -7.19
C GLU A 155 -0.76 -9.10 -7.60
N LEU A 156 -0.52 -9.27 -8.89
CA LEU A 156 0.79 -9.37 -9.51
C LEU A 156 1.25 -8.06 -10.14
N SER A 157 0.45 -6.99 -10.04
CA SER A 157 0.76 -5.69 -10.63
C SER A 157 1.99 -5.02 -10.00
N ASN A 158 2.17 -5.16 -8.69
CA ASN A 158 3.35 -4.66 -7.97
C ASN A 158 4.59 -5.52 -8.28
N PRO A 159 5.60 -4.99 -9.00
CA PRO A 159 6.78 -5.76 -9.42
C PRO A 159 7.69 -6.16 -8.26
N LEU A 160 7.61 -5.50 -7.11
CA LEU A 160 8.43 -5.74 -5.93
C LEU A 160 7.64 -6.38 -4.78
N SER A 161 6.48 -6.95 -5.09
CA SER A 161 5.71 -7.78 -4.16
C SER A 161 6.42 -9.11 -3.91
N ILE A 162 6.16 -9.71 -2.74
CA ILE A 162 6.65 -11.06 -2.41
C ILE A 162 6.14 -12.06 -3.45
N ALA A 163 4.90 -11.92 -3.93
CA ALA A 163 4.34 -12.78 -4.98
C ALA A 163 5.19 -12.79 -6.25
N GLN A 164 5.61 -11.61 -6.73
CA GLN A 164 6.49 -11.49 -7.90
C GLN A 164 7.90 -12.02 -7.63
N LEU A 165 8.48 -11.72 -6.46
CA LEU A 165 9.84 -12.15 -6.11
C LEU A 165 9.97 -13.66 -5.90
N THR A 166 8.90 -14.31 -5.43
CA THR A 166 8.88 -15.76 -5.16
C THR A 166 8.24 -16.57 -6.28
N GLY A 167 7.63 -15.92 -7.27
CA GLY A 167 6.95 -16.59 -8.37
C GLY A 167 5.71 -17.38 -7.93
N ILE A 168 4.99 -16.92 -6.91
CA ILE A 168 3.76 -17.59 -6.45
C ILE A 168 2.75 -17.65 -7.60
N GLY A 169 2.31 -18.87 -7.93
CA GLY A 169 1.36 -19.11 -9.01
C GLY A 169 -0.02 -18.52 -8.72
N VAL A 170 -0.74 -18.18 -9.79
CA VAL A 170 -2.06 -17.52 -9.76
C VAL A 170 -3.13 -18.36 -9.03
N GLY A 171 -2.98 -19.68 -8.98
CA GLY A 171 -3.87 -20.58 -8.23
C GLY A 171 -3.60 -20.68 -6.72
N SER A 172 -2.61 -19.96 -6.19
CA SER A 172 -2.27 -20.04 -4.78
C SER A 172 -3.20 -19.18 -3.92
N ARG A 173 -3.75 -19.77 -2.85
CA ARG A 173 -4.51 -19.04 -1.81
C ARG A 173 -3.71 -17.91 -1.14
N TRP A 174 -2.37 -17.99 -1.20
CA TRP A 174 -1.46 -17.01 -0.63
C TRP A 174 -1.16 -15.84 -1.57
N LEU A 175 -1.63 -15.89 -2.83
CA LEU A 175 -1.31 -14.90 -3.85
C LEU A 175 -1.70 -13.49 -3.43
N SER A 176 -2.93 -13.30 -2.91
CA SER A 176 -3.41 -11.97 -2.51
C SER A 176 -2.59 -11.39 -1.34
N LEU A 177 -2.24 -12.22 -0.35
CA LEU A 177 -1.39 -11.82 0.77
C LEU A 177 0.03 -11.47 0.28
N ALA A 178 0.64 -12.35 -0.53
CA ALA A 178 1.99 -12.16 -1.04
C ALA A 178 2.09 -11.02 -2.06
N GLY A 179 1.00 -10.70 -2.77
CA GLY A 179 0.91 -9.55 -3.67
C GLY A 179 0.81 -8.22 -2.90
N SER A 180 0.18 -8.25 -1.72
CA SER A 180 -0.01 -7.08 -0.86
C SER A 180 1.26 -6.69 -0.09
N VAL A 181 2.10 -7.66 0.28
CA VAL A 181 3.37 -7.42 0.96
C VAL A 181 4.49 -7.31 -0.07
N GLY A 182 5.29 -6.25 -0.01
CA GLY A 182 6.44 -6.09 -0.89
C GLY A 182 7.61 -5.38 -0.21
N VAL A 183 8.65 -5.12 -1.00
CA VAL A 183 9.86 -4.40 -0.55
C VAL A 183 9.48 -3.07 0.12
N GLN A 184 8.45 -2.39 -0.38
CA GLN A 184 7.96 -1.14 0.21
C GLN A 184 7.43 -1.28 1.63
N SER A 185 6.84 -2.42 1.98
CA SER A 185 6.33 -2.65 3.34
C SER A 185 7.50 -2.67 4.34
N PHE A 186 8.60 -3.36 4.01
CA PHE A 186 9.81 -3.38 4.83
C PHE A 186 10.47 -2.01 4.91
N TRP A 187 10.48 -1.27 3.80
CA TRP A 187 11.00 0.09 3.78
C TRP A 187 10.17 1.03 4.70
N THR A 188 8.84 0.98 4.62
CA THR A 188 7.96 1.74 5.50
C THR A 188 8.19 1.40 6.98
N ILE A 189 8.41 0.13 7.31
CA ILE A 189 8.76 -0.29 8.69
C ILE A 189 10.09 0.32 9.13
N ALA A 190 11.12 0.29 8.27
CA ALA A 190 12.42 0.88 8.57
C ALA A 190 12.33 2.40 8.79
N LEU A 191 11.56 3.12 7.95
CA LEU A 191 11.30 4.56 8.11
C LEU A 191 10.57 4.86 9.42
N CYS A 192 9.54 4.06 9.75
CA CYS A 192 8.80 4.19 10.99
C CYS A 192 9.69 3.97 12.21
N ALA A 193 10.57 2.97 12.18
CA ALA A 193 11.54 2.71 13.23
C ALA A 193 12.56 3.86 13.38
N ALA A 194 13.05 4.41 12.28
CA ALA A 194 13.93 5.60 12.30
C ALA A 194 13.21 6.81 12.91
N GLY A 195 11.93 7.01 12.57
CA GLY A 195 11.09 8.08 13.12
C GLY A 195 10.87 7.91 14.61
N LEU A 196 10.49 6.72 15.06
CA LEU A 196 10.33 6.40 16.49
C LEU A 196 11.61 6.64 17.29
N ARG A 197 12.77 6.26 16.73
CA ARG A 197 14.07 6.53 17.35
C ARG A 197 14.32 8.02 17.48
N HIS A 198 14.06 8.80 16.43
CA HIS A 198 14.22 10.25 16.42
C HIS A 198 13.26 10.96 17.39
N TRP A 199 11.96 10.69 17.30
CA TRP A 199 10.94 11.38 18.08
C TRP A 199 10.95 11.03 19.56
N LEU A 200 11.26 9.77 19.88
CA LEU A 200 11.12 9.24 21.23
C LEU A 200 12.48 8.94 21.88
N GLY A 201 13.61 8.98 21.17
CA GLY A 201 14.92 8.63 21.74
C GLY A 201 15.02 7.16 22.16
N MET A 202 14.39 6.26 21.39
CA MET A 202 14.40 4.82 21.66
C MET A 202 15.57 4.11 20.97
N GLY A 203 16.03 2.98 21.53
CA GLY A 203 16.98 2.09 20.86
C GLY A 203 16.36 1.42 19.62
N TRP A 204 17.20 1.04 18.64
CA TRP A 204 16.75 0.49 17.35
C TRP A 204 15.87 -0.76 17.49
N VAL A 205 16.25 -1.70 18.35
CA VAL A 205 15.50 -2.96 18.55
C VAL A 205 14.08 -2.68 19.02
N ARG A 206 13.92 -1.76 19.99
CA ARG A 206 12.61 -1.38 20.53
C ARG A 206 11.79 -0.61 19.48
N ALA A 207 12.41 0.32 18.76
CA ALA A 207 11.75 1.07 17.71
C ALA A 207 11.26 0.17 16.57
N LEU A 208 12.07 -0.80 16.15
CA LEU A 208 11.72 -1.76 15.10
C LEU A 208 10.58 -2.68 15.55
N SER A 209 10.64 -3.19 16.79
CA SER A 209 9.58 -4.04 17.34
C SER A 209 8.22 -3.33 17.36
N ILE A 210 8.22 -2.05 17.73
CA ILE A 210 7.01 -1.21 17.75
C ILE A 210 6.53 -0.88 16.33
N ALA A 211 7.44 -0.57 15.41
CA ALA A 211 7.13 -0.27 14.02
C ALA A 211 6.55 -1.48 13.27
N LEU A 212 7.00 -2.69 13.64
CA LEU A 212 6.57 -3.95 13.05
C LEU A 212 5.16 -4.36 13.50
N ALA A 213 4.71 -3.92 14.68
CA ALA A 213 3.46 -4.38 15.29
C ALA A 213 2.20 -4.17 14.42
N PRO A 214 1.95 -2.99 13.80
CA PRO A 214 0.77 -2.80 12.95
C PRO A 214 0.78 -3.72 11.72
N ALA A 215 1.95 -3.91 11.10
CA ALA A 215 2.10 -4.78 9.94
C ALA A 215 1.88 -6.26 10.32
N LEU A 216 2.42 -6.71 11.45
CA LEU A 216 2.20 -8.07 11.95
C LEU A 216 0.74 -8.33 12.33
N LEU A 217 0.06 -7.35 12.94
CA LEU A 217 -1.35 -7.49 13.27
C LEU A 217 -2.19 -7.64 11.99
N LEU A 218 -1.96 -6.79 10.99
CA LEU A 218 -2.72 -6.83 9.74
C LEU A 218 -2.43 -8.09 8.92
N TYR A 219 -1.17 -8.33 8.56
CA TYR A 219 -0.81 -9.44 7.70
C TYR A 219 -0.84 -10.78 8.43
N GLY A 220 -0.56 -10.80 9.74
CA GLY A 220 -0.66 -12.00 10.56
C GLY A 220 -2.11 -12.45 10.76
N ALA A 221 -3.05 -11.52 11.01
CA ALA A 221 -4.47 -11.86 11.08
C ALA A 221 -4.98 -12.40 9.73
N TRP A 222 -4.55 -11.81 8.62
CA TRP A 222 -4.93 -12.28 7.29
C TRP A 222 -4.33 -13.67 6.98
N ALA A 223 -3.03 -13.87 7.25
CA ALA A 223 -2.38 -15.17 7.11
C ALA A 223 -3.06 -16.26 7.95
N MET A 224 -3.47 -15.92 9.18
CA MET A 224 -4.22 -16.83 10.04
C MET A 224 -5.60 -17.15 9.47
N GLY A 225 -6.31 -16.15 8.91
CA GLY A 225 -7.59 -16.36 8.22
C GLY A 225 -7.45 -17.34 7.04
N ILE A 226 -6.39 -17.20 6.23
CA ILE A 226 -6.09 -18.12 5.12
C ILE A 226 -5.78 -19.54 5.64
N ALA A 227 -4.98 -19.64 6.71
CA ALA A 227 -4.61 -20.93 7.29
C ALA A 227 -5.81 -21.65 7.94
N LEU A 228 -6.72 -20.91 8.59
CA LEU A 228 -7.94 -21.48 9.18
C LEU A 228 -8.96 -21.85 8.10
N GLY A 229 -9.12 -21.03 7.07
CA GLY A 229 -9.94 -21.34 5.89
C GLY A 229 -9.43 -22.51 5.06
N ALA A 230 -8.22 -23.03 5.32
CA ALA A 230 -7.67 -24.22 4.69
C ALA A 230 -8.23 -25.54 5.26
N THR A 231 -9.00 -25.48 6.35
CA THR A 231 -9.53 -26.66 7.07
C THR A 231 -11.00 -26.94 6.79
N GLN A 232 -11.63 -26.20 5.86
CA GLN A 232 -12.95 -26.48 5.29
C GLN A 232 -12.83 -26.72 3.79
#